data_AF-A0A958WXM2-F1
#
_entry.id   AF-A0A958WXM2-F1
#
_cell.length_a   1.000
_cell.length_b   1.000
_cell.length_c   1.000
_cell.angle_alpha   90.00
_cell.angle_beta   90.00
_cell.angle_gamma   90.00
#
_symmetry.space_group_name_H-M   'P 1'
#
loop_
_entity.id
_entity.type
_entity.pdbx_description
1 polymer ?
#
loop_
_entity_poly.entity_id
_entity_poly.type
_entity_poly.pdbx_seq_one_letter_code
_entity_poly.pdbx_strand_id
1 'polypeptide(L)'
;MVIEQPAPGPLHYGEYNLLCINPQGEQLWSVVDPYNPFGMKFIYNLSEASNGDVLGCGEIIAPWPYDTSIWPPVAEVYNTAYLFRISPEGELLWERALFEHDGFEHISSFYFLDIHEVSDGSLLLTGVIKDYDSADPTDYTTDSWVVRTGADGCIYSGCDFWAYTMPTATQERPGNERQPAFAILGSPPSPSWATRPRAPSVLKCCTRASSPAGNGL
;
A
#
# COMPACT_ATOMS: atom_id res chain seq x y z
N MET A 1 -31.09 -40.46 1.45
CA MET A 1 -30.94 -39.32 0.52
C MET A 1 -29.82 -38.48 1.09
N VAL A 2 -28.60 -38.69 0.58
CA VAL A 2 -27.42 -37.90 0.98
C VAL A 2 -27.50 -36.62 0.18
N ILE A 3 -27.64 -35.49 0.85
CA ILE A 3 -27.54 -34.18 0.20
C ILE A 3 -26.05 -33.94 0.04
N GLU A 4 -25.53 -34.14 -1.18
CA GLU A 4 -24.19 -33.69 -1.52
C GLU A 4 -24.17 -32.15 -1.39
N GLN A 5 -23.33 -31.65 -0.50
CA GLN A 5 -23.00 -30.22 -0.51
C GLN A 5 -22.24 -29.95 -1.81
N PRO A 6 -22.62 -28.93 -2.60
CA PRO A 6 -21.82 -28.55 -3.75
C PRO A 6 -20.41 -28.19 -3.27
N ALA A 7 -19.39 -28.57 -4.05
CA ALA A 7 -18.01 -28.21 -3.78
C ALA A 7 -17.91 -26.72 -3.43
N PRO A 8 -17.08 -26.32 -2.45
CA PRO A 8 -16.89 -24.92 -2.15
C PRO A 8 -16.46 -24.22 -3.45
N GLY A 9 -17.23 -23.21 -3.86
CA GLY A 9 -16.86 -22.36 -4.99
C GLY A 9 -15.47 -21.74 -4.76
N PRO A 10 -14.86 -21.13 -5.80
CA PRO A 10 -13.58 -20.46 -5.66
C PRO A 10 -13.67 -19.51 -4.45
N LEU A 11 -12.77 -19.67 -3.50
CA LEU A 11 -12.85 -18.95 -2.24
C LEU A 11 -12.72 -17.44 -2.52
N HIS A 12 -13.81 -16.71 -2.34
CA HIS A 12 -13.86 -15.26 -2.52
C HIS A 12 -13.17 -14.60 -1.32
N TYR A 13 -11.87 -14.35 -1.45
CA TYR A 13 -11.07 -13.70 -0.43
C TYR A 13 -10.55 -12.35 -0.96
N GLY A 14 -10.58 -11.34 -0.09
CA GLY A 14 -9.83 -10.09 -0.27
C GLY A 14 -10.55 -8.88 -0.88
N GLU A 15 -11.86 -8.73 -0.68
CA GLU A 15 -12.52 -7.42 -0.86
C GLU A 15 -12.27 -6.58 0.41
N TYR A 16 -11.56 -5.46 0.29
CA TYR A 16 -11.52 -4.52 1.41
C TYR A 16 -12.74 -3.60 1.37
N ASN A 17 -13.17 -3.18 2.55
CA ASN A 17 -14.16 -2.13 2.71
C ASN A 17 -13.49 -0.98 3.47
N LEU A 18 -13.42 0.18 2.84
CA LEU A 18 -13.01 1.42 3.49
C LEU A 18 -14.25 2.20 3.89
N LEU A 19 -14.27 2.70 5.12
CA LEU A 19 -15.36 3.52 5.62
C LEU A 19 -14.77 4.83 6.16
N CYS A 20 -15.32 5.96 5.74
CA CYS A 20 -15.17 7.19 6.52
C CYS A 20 -16.36 7.33 7.47
N ILE A 21 -16.04 7.56 8.74
CA ILE A 21 -17.01 7.80 9.80
C ILE A 21 -16.71 9.12 10.48
N ASN A 22 -17.74 9.90 10.80
CA ASN A 22 -17.56 11.12 11.58
C ASN A 22 -17.31 10.80 13.08
N PRO A 23 -16.95 11.79 13.91
CA PRO A 23 -16.74 11.58 15.35
C PRO A 23 -17.96 11.05 16.12
N GLN A 24 -19.17 11.18 15.56
CA GLN A 24 -20.42 10.66 16.11
C GLN A 24 -20.68 9.20 15.71
N GLY A 25 -19.83 8.63 14.84
CA GLY A 25 -19.95 7.27 14.33
C GLY A 25 -20.87 7.13 13.12
N GLU A 26 -21.31 8.23 12.51
CA GLU A 26 -22.11 8.18 11.28
C GLU A 26 -21.18 7.94 10.08
N GLN A 27 -21.55 6.98 9.22
CA GLN A 27 -20.85 6.73 7.96
C GLN A 27 -21.09 7.90 7.00
N LEU A 28 -20.00 8.50 6.53
CA LEU A 28 -20.03 9.57 5.54
C LEU A 28 -19.97 9.02 4.12
N TRP A 29 -19.07 8.05 3.91
CA TRP A 29 -18.93 7.32 2.65
C TRP A 29 -18.29 5.95 2.91
N SER A 30 -18.40 5.08 1.91
CA SER A 30 -17.71 3.79 1.89
C SER A 30 -17.22 3.48 0.48
N VAL A 31 -16.03 2.89 0.40
CA VAL A 31 -15.49 2.31 -0.83
C VAL A 31 -15.44 0.81 -0.67
N VAL A 32 -16.05 0.12 -1.61
CA VAL A 32 -15.99 -1.32 -1.76
C VAL A 32 -15.08 -1.60 -2.94
N ASP A 33 -13.99 -2.32 -2.72
CA ASP A 33 -13.14 -2.76 -3.84
C ASP A 33 -13.95 -3.72 -4.73
N PRO A 34 -14.10 -3.43 -6.03
CA PRO A 34 -14.75 -4.37 -6.93
C PRO A 34 -13.89 -5.62 -7.09
N TYR A 35 -14.48 -6.69 -7.64
CA TYR A 35 -13.73 -7.89 -7.99
C TYR A 35 -12.46 -7.54 -8.78
N ASN A 36 -11.32 -7.93 -8.21
CA ASN A 36 -10.02 -7.70 -8.79
C ASN A 36 -9.48 -8.99 -9.43
N PRO A 37 -9.31 -9.06 -10.77
CA PRO A 37 -8.71 -10.22 -11.44
C PRO A 37 -7.25 -10.46 -11.02
N PHE A 38 -6.57 -9.46 -10.47
CA PHE A 38 -5.17 -9.53 -10.04
C PHE A 38 -4.99 -10.13 -8.64
N GLY A 39 -6.09 -10.42 -7.94
CA GLY A 39 -6.06 -11.10 -6.66
C GLY A 39 -6.42 -10.23 -5.49
N MET A 40 -6.10 -10.75 -4.32
CA MET A 40 -6.60 -10.26 -3.04
C MET A 40 -5.84 -9.02 -2.62
N LYS A 41 -6.53 -7.92 -2.37
CA LYS A 41 -5.92 -6.69 -1.88
C LYS A 41 -6.01 -6.63 -0.36
N PHE A 42 -4.86 -6.49 0.30
CA PHE A 42 -4.78 -6.27 1.74
C PHE A 42 -4.29 -4.84 2.00
N ILE A 43 -5.02 -4.11 2.84
CA ILE A 43 -4.63 -2.76 3.25
C ILE A 43 -4.01 -2.84 4.64
N TYR A 44 -2.76 -2.44 4.75
CA TYR A 44 -2.01 -2.46 6.00
C TYR A 44 -2.04 -1.13 6.72
N ASN A 45 -2.10 -0.03 5.99
CA ASN A 45 -2.12 1.30 6.59
C ASN A 45 -2.82 2.32 5.70
N LEU A 46 -3.28 3.40 6.35
CA LEU A 46 -3.87 4.57 5.72
C LEU A 46 -3.23 5.83 6.32
N SER A 47 -3.05 6.86 5.51
CA SER A 47 -2.65 8.19 5.97
C SER A 47 -3.45 9.28 5.27
N GLU A 48 -3.46 10.48 5.85
CA GLU A 48 -4.11 11.64 5.26
C GLU A 48 -3.05 12.50 4.56
N ALA A 49 -3.30 12.84 3.29
CA ALA A 49 -2.51 13.79 2.53
C ALA A 49 -2.84 15.22 2.96
N SER A 50 -1.95 16.16 2.64
CA SER A 50 -2.08 17.58 2.99
C SER A 50 -3.35 18.26 2.45
N ASN A 51 -3.93 17.72 1.38
CA ASN A 51 -5.18 18.18 0.78
C ASN A 51 -6.43 17.47 1.31
N GLY A 52 -6.29 16.57 2.29
CA GLY A 52 -7.38 15.79 2.88
C GLY A 52 -7.68 14.47 2.16
N ASP A 53 -6.97 14.14 1.09
CA ASP A 53 -7.09 12.83 0.45
C ASP A 53 -6.62 11.73 1.41
N VAL A 54 -7.19 10.53 1.25
CA VAL A 54 -6.75 9.34 1.96
C VAL A 54 -5.76 8.57 1.07
N LEU A 55 -4.56 8.37 1.58
CA LEU A 55 -3.55 7.48 1.01
C LEU A 55 -3.66 6.12 1.69
N GLY A 56 -3.45 5.04 0.94
CA GLY A 56 -3.38 3.70 1.52
C GLY A 56 -2.31 2.85 0.88
N CYS A 57 -1.80 1.90 1.66
CA CYS A 57 -0.79 0.96 1.21
C CYS A 57 -1.01 -0.45 1.78
N GLY A 58 -0.47 -1.43 1.09
CA GLY A 58 -0.45 -2.82 1.51
C GLY A 58 0.06 -3.72 0.40
N GLU A 59 -0.68 -4.78 0.08
CA GLU A 59 -0.28 -5.78 -0.91
C GLU A 59 -1.42 -6.33 -1.76
N ILE A 60 -1.05 -6.89 -2.92
CA ILE A 60 -1.88 -7.77 -3.75
C ILE A 60 -1.26 -9.16 -3.69
N ILE A 61 -2.05 -10.15 -3.31
CA ILE A 61 -1.68 -11.57 -3.38
C ILE A 61 -2.42 -12.22 -4.55
N ALA A 62 -1.68 -12.86 -5.45
CA ALA A 62 -2.22 -13.57 -6.61
C ALA A 62 -3.36 -14.54 -6.22
N PRO A 63 -4.44 -14.64 -7.01
CA PRO A 63 -5.54 -15.54 -6.72
C PRO A 63 -5.14 -17.01 -6.92
N TRP A 64 -5.77 -17.92 -6.17
CA TRP A 64 -5.62 -19.36 -6.35
C TRP A 64 -6.95 -20.00 -6.79
N PRO A 65 -6.99 -20.83 -7.85
CA PRO A 65 -5.90 -21.19 -8.75
C PRO A 65 -5.54 -20.05 -9.73
N TYR A 66 -4.31 -20.05 -10.22
CA TYR A 66 -3.76 -18.99 -11.07
C TYR A 66 -4.45 -18.93 -12.43
N ASP A 67 -4.79 -17.71 -12.87
CA ASP A 67 -5.20 -17.47 -14.24
C ASP A 67 -4.03 -16.83 -15.01
N THR A 68 -3.31 -17.67 -15.76
CA THR A 68 -2.17 -17.26 -16.59
C THR A 68 -2.58 -16.42 -17.82
N SER A 69 -3.88 -16.21 -18.04
CA SER A 69 -4.40 -15.35 -19.13
C SER A 69 -4.49 -13.88 -18.71
N ILE A 70 -4.34 -13.58 -17.43
CA ILE A 70 -4.32 -12.23 -16.87
C ILE A 70 -2.87 -11.73 -16.89
N TRP A 71 -2.65 -10.50 -17.38
CA TRP A 71 -1.34 -9.86 -17.40
C TRP A 71 -1.07 -9.11 -16.08
N PRO A 72 0.14 -9.13 -15.50
CA PRO A 72 1.36 -9.80 -15.97
C PRO A 72 1.17 -11.32 -16.05
N PRO A 73 1.73 -12.02 -17.06
CA PRO A 73 1.52 -13.45 -17.25
C PRO A 73 2.22 -14.19 -16.10
N VAL A 74 1.51 -14.32 -14.99
CA VAL A 74 2.07 -14.78 -13.73
C VAL A 74 2.11 -16.30 -13.76
N ALA A 75 3.20 -16.83 -14.31
CA ALA A 75 3.57 -18.23 -14.09
C ALA A 75 3.94 -18.52 -12.63
N GLU A 76 4.07 -17.47 -11.81
CA GLU A 76 4.51 -17.53 -10.41
C GLU A 76 3.47 -16.92 -9.46
N VAL A 77 3.38 -17.48 -8.24
CA VAL A 77 2.67 -16.85 -7.13
C VAL A 77 3.36 -15.53 -6.82
N TYR A 78 2.66 -14.42 -6.99
CA TYR A 78 3.19 -13.11 -6.61
C TYR A 78 2.49 -12.56 -5.36
N ASN A 79 3.26 -11.80 -4.61
CA ASN A 79 2.81 -10.89 -3.57
C ASN A 79 3.51 -9.56 -3.85
N THR A 80 2.75 -8.52 -4.17
CA THR A 80 3.30 -7.25 -4.67
C THR A 80 2.68 -6.08 -3.93
N ALA A 81 3.36 -4.94 -3.84
CA ALA A 81 2.80 -3.81 -3.11
C ALA A 81 1.56 -3.22 -3.81
N TYR A 82 0.57 -2.85 -3.01
CA TYR A 82 -0.62 -2.13 -3.43
C TYR A 82 -0.63 -0.72 -2.83
N LEU A 83 -0.90 0.30 -3.65
CA LEU A 83 -1.05 1.68 -3.23
C LEU A 83 -2.34 2.27 -3.82
N PHE A 84 -2.95 3.20 -3.12
CA PHE A 84 -4.06 3.97 -3.68
C PHE A 84 -4.19 5.35 -3.05
N ARG A 85 -4.97 6.21 -3.72
CA ARG A 85 -5.38 7.52 -3.22
C ARG A 85 -6.87 7.74 -3.48
N ILE A 86 -7.58 8.18 -2.45
CA ILE A 86 -9.02 8.46 -2.47
C ILE A 86 -9.26 9.91 -2.05
N SER A 87 -10.17 10.62 -2.71
CA SER A 87 -10.56 11.99 -2.35
C SER A 87 -11.27 12.06 -0.99
N PRO A 88 -11.41 13.24 -0.35
CA PRO A 88 -12.18 13.40 0.88
C PRO A 88 -13.65 12.97 0.74
N GLU A 89 -14.17 12.99 -0.49
CA GLU A 89 -15.53 12.59 -0.85
C GLU A 89 -15.69 11.08 -1.07
N GLY A 90 -14.58 10.31 -1.06
CA GLY A 90 -14.60 8.87 -1.25
C GLY A 90 -14.44 8.41 -2.70
N GLU A 91 -13.94 9.26 -3.60
CA GLU A 91 -13.67 8.89 -5.00
C GLU A 91 -12.25 8.33 -5.14
N LEU A 92 -12.09 7.14 -5.76
CA LEU A 92 -10.78 6.59 -6.08
C LEU A 92 -10.12 7.44 -7.17
N LEU A 93 -9.03 8.13 -6.83
CA LEU A 93 -8.28 8.97 -7.77
C LEU A 93 -7.29 8.14 -8.58
N TRP A 94 -6.59 7.22 -7.91
CA TRP A 94 -5.71 6.26 -8.55
C TRP A 94 -5.39 5.09 -7.63
N GLU A 95 -4.95 3.99 -8.24
CA GLU A 95 -4.38 2.83 -7.58
C GLU A 95 -3.17 2.29 -8.36
N ARG A 96 -2.23 1.64 -7.66
CA ARG A 96 -0.99 1.08 -8.21
C ARG A 96 -0.71 -0.29 -7.60
N ALA A 97 -0.26 -1.19 -8.46
CA ALA A 97 0.46 -2.39 -8.10
C ALA A 97 1.92 -2.21 -8.52
N LEU A 98 2.83 -2.24 -7.55
CA LEU A 98 4.26 -2.09 -7.79
C LEU A 98 4.90 -3.46 -7.86
N PHE A 99 5.65 -3.73 -8.92
CA PHE A 99 6.37 -4.99 -9.15
C PHE A 99 7.87 -4.75 -9.16
N GLU A 100 8.63 -5.69 -8.61
CA GLU A 100 10.08 -5.71 -8.59
C GLU A 100 10.53 -7.07 -9.08
N HIS A 101 11.60 -7.10 -9.88
CA HIS A 101 12.24 -8.36 -10.26
C HIS A 101 13.60 -8.44 -9.57
N ASP A 102 13.91 -9.62 -9.04
CA ASP A 102 15.26 -9.88 -8.56
C ASP A 102 16.26 -10.08 -9.72
N GLY A 103 17.52 -10.33 -9.39
CA GLY A 103 18.57 -10.64 -10.36
C GLY A 103 18.41 -11.98 -11.09
N PHE A 104 17.42 -12.80 -10.71
CA PHE A 104 17.10 -14.11 -11.26
C PHE A 104 15.79 -14.12 -12.06
N GLU A 105 15.21 -12.94 -12.31
CA GLU A 105 13.93 -12.72 -13.00
C GLU A 105 12.68 -13.20 -12.23
N HIS A 106 12.79 -13.52 -10.94
CA HIS A 106 11.61 -13.76 -10.10
C HIS A 106 10.94 -12.44 -9.74
N ILE A 107 9.62 -12.48 -9.57
CA ILE A 107 8.91 -11.36 -8.94
C ILE A 107 9.26 -11.35 -7.45
N SER A 108 10.00 -10.32 -7.03
CA SER A 108 10.31 -10.13 -5.62
C SER A 108 9.01 -9.94 -4.85
N SER A 109 8.79 -10.74 -3.80
CA SER A 109 7.60 -10.49 -2.97
C SER A 109 7.84 -9.31 -2.05
N PHE A 110 6.93 -8.34 -2.03
CA PHE A 110 7.03 -7.20 -1.12
C PHE A 110 5.70 -6.50 -0.86
N TYR A 111 5.67 -5.76 0.24
CA TYR A 111 4.50 -5.01 0.67
C TYR A 111 4.90 -3.80 1.49
N PHE A 112 4.05 -2.76 1.49
CA PHE A 112 4.26 -1.57 2.32
C PHE A 112 3.38 -1.60 3.57
N LEU A 113 4.01 -1.30 4.70
CA LEU A 113 3.39 -1.20 6.02
C LEU A 113 3.07 0.25 6.39
N ASP A 114 3.67 1.23 5.71
CA ASP A 114 3.40 2.65 5.96
C ASP A 114 3.54 3.49 4.68
N ILE A 115 2.79 4.59 4.64
CA ILE A 115 2.75 5.55 3.53
C ILE A 115 2.57 6.96 4.07
N HIS A 116 3.38 7.90 3.60
CA HIS A 116 3.32 9.30 4.03
C HIS A 116 3.60 10.27 2.89
N GLU A 117 2.74 11.28 2.70
CA GLU A 117 3.03 12.42 1.82
C GLU A 117 4.05 13.35 2.49
N VAL A 118 5.14 13.66 1.79
CA VAL A 118 6.12 14.64 2.26
C VAL A 118 5.88 16.01 1.62
N SER A 119 6.58 17.05 2.09
CA SER A 119 6.26 18.44 1.79
C SER A 119 6.28 18.86 0.30
N ASP A 120 6.94 18.09 -0.57
CA ASP A 120 6.94 18.33 -2.01
C ASP A 120 5.87 17.53 -2.77
N GLY A 121 4.96 16.87 -2.04
CA GLY A 121 3.86 16.06 -2.58
C GLY A 121 4.25 14.63 -2.96
N SER A 122 5.54 14.28 -2.93
CA SER A 122 5.96 12.88 -3.11
C SER A 122 5.54 11.99 -1.93
N LEU A 123 5.51 10.69 -2.16
CA LEU A 123 5.13 9.72 -1.13
C LEU A 123 6.35 8.95 -0.67
N LEU A 124 6.51 8.81 0.65
CA LEU A 124 7.48 7.93 1.29
C LEU A 124 6.77 6.67 1.78
N LEU A 125 7.29 5.52 1.41
CA LEU A 125 6.74 4.20 1.66
C LEU A 125 7.76 3.39 2.46
N THR A 126 7.29 2.62 3.44
CA THR A 126 8.16 1.70 4.18
C THR A 126 7.53 0.34 4.32
N GLY A 127 8.32 -0.72 4.20
CA GLY A 127 7.82 -2.07 4.04
C GLY A 127 8.87 -3.15 4.13
N VAL A 128 8.54 -4.31 3.59
CA VAL A 128 9.40 -5.50 3.56
C VAL A 128 9.52 -5.97 2.11
N ILE A 129 10.72 -6.36 1.71
CA ILE A 129 11.00 -7.03 0.43
C ILE A 129 11.70 -8.36 0.68
N LYS A 130 11.41 -9.36 -0.15
CA LYS A 130 12.23 -10.57 -0.24
C LYS A 130 13.42 -10.31 -1.13
N ASP A 131 14.61 -10.58 -0.60
CA ASP A 131 15.85 -10.58 -1.36
C ASP A 131 16.26 -12.04 -1.61
N TYR A 132 16.35 -12.42 -2.87
CA TYR A 132 16.59 -13.80 -3.27
C TYR A 132 18.08 -14.03 -3.47
N ASP A 133 18.63 -14.99 -2.73
CA ASP A 133 20.06 -15.30 -2.75
C ASP A 133 20.44 -16.23 -3.92
N SER A 134 19.45 -16.87 -4.54
CA SER A 134 19.65 -17.78 -5.66
C SER A 134 18.41 -17.92 -6.56
N ALA A 135 18.56 -18.67 -7.66
CA ALA A 135 17.47 -19.02 -8.55
C ALA A 135 16.43 -19.99 -7.93
N ASP A 136 16.63 -20.45 -6.68
CA ASP A 136 15.61 -21.19 -5.93
C ASP A 136 14.67 -20.19 -5.25
N PRO A 137 13.37 -20.13 -5.60
CA PRO A 137 12.44 -19.16 -5.03
C PRO A 137 12.11 -19.41 -3.54
N THR A 138 12.65 -20.48 -2.95
CA THR A 138 12.56 -20.75 -1.51
C THR A 138 13.76 -20.23 -0.72
N ASP A 139 14.81 -19.79 -1.41
CA ASP A 139 16.06 -19.30 -0.83
C ASP A 139 16.12 -17.77 -0.88
N TYR A 140 15.56 -17.14 0.15
CA TYR A 140 15.50 -15.70 0.27
C TYR A 140 15.65 -15.25 1.73
N THR A 141 16.16 -14.02 1.89
CA THR A 141 16.06 -13.26 3.12
C THR A 141 14.98 -12.18 2.98
N THR A 142 14.65 -11.50 4.08
CA THR A 142 13.71 -10.38 4.04
C THR A 142 14.38 -9.13 4.58
N ASP A 143 14.32 -8.06 3.79
CA ASP A 143 14.88 -6.78 4.14
C ASP A 143 13.81 -5.70 4.30
N SER A 144 14.19 -4.64 5.03
CA SER A 144 13.36 -3.44 5.11
C SER A 144 13.49 -2.66 3.81
N TRP A 145 12.36 -2.27 3.25
CA TRP A 145 12.34 -1.46 2.03
C TRP A 145 11.81 -0.07 2.31
N VAL A 146 12.51 0.95 1.81
CA VAL A 146 12.05 2.35 1.79
C VAL A 146 12.01 2.83 0.36
N VAL A 147 10.84 3.25 -0.11
CA VAL A 147 10.63 3.74 -1.48
C VAL A 147 10.07 5.14 -1.45
N ARG A 148 10.51 5.97 -2.40
CA ARG A 148 9.92 7.28 -2.65
C ARG A 148 9.32 7.31 -4.05
N THR A 149 8.06 7.72 -4.16
CA THR A 149 7.33 7.85 -5.42
C THR A 149 6.88 9.29 -5.65
N GLY A 150 6.43 9.62 -6.86
CA GLY A 150 5.71 10.86 -7.14
C GLY A 150 4.36 10.92 -6.41
N ALA A 151 3.72 12.09 -6.46
CA ALA A 151 2.38 12.31 -5.88
C ALA A 151 1.27 11.42 -6.49
N ASP A 152 1.55 10.89 -7.69
CA ASP A 152 0.74 9.96 -8.47
C ASP A 152 1.01 8.48 -8.12
N GLY A 153 1.82 8.21 -7.10
CA GLY A 153 2.18 6.86 -6.67
C GLY A 153 3.20 6.17 -7.59
N CYS A 154 3.71 6.86 -8.61
CA CYS A 154 4.62 6.28 -9.58
C CYS A 154 6.09 6.46 -9.18
N ILE A 155 6.91 5.42 -9.34
CA ILE A 155 8.38 5.54 -9.22
C ILE A 155 8.96 6.30 -10.42
N TYR A 156 8.35 6.13 -11.59
CA TYR A 156 8.72 6.80 -12.84
C TYR A 156 7.50 7.50 -13.45
N SER A 157 7.70 8.63 -14.12
CA SER A 157 6.59 9.41 -14.69
C SER A 157 5.71 8.58 -15.64
N GLY A 158 4.39 8.69 -15.48
CA GLY A 158 3.41 8.12 -16.41
C GLY A 158 3.20 6.61 -16.25
N CYS A 159 3.16 6.11 -15.00
CA CYS A 159 2.79 4.73 -14.74
C CYS A 159 1.27 4.55 -14.73
N ASP A 160 0.81 3.44 -15.29
CA ASP A 160 -0.58 3.00 -15.18
C ASP A 160 -0.79 2.27 -13.84
N PHE A 161 -1.82 1.44 -13.73
CA PHE A 161 -1.98 0.55 -12.56
C PHE A 161 -0.69 -0.23 -12.26
N TRP A 162 0.07 -0.59 -13.30
CA TRP A 162 1.32 -1.31 -13.18
C TRP A 162 2.51 -0.35 -13.15
N ALA A 163 3.31 -0.42 -12.09
CA ALA A 163 4.62 0.22 -12.08
C ALA A 163 5.69 -0.79 -11.72
N TYR A 164 6.69 -0.91 -12.61
CA TYR A 164 7.86 -1.72 -12.36
C TYR A 164 8.96 -0.86 -11.75
N THR A 165 9.54 -1.39 -10.70
CA THR A 165 10.85 -0.99 -10.25
C THR A 165 11.88 -1.48 -11.28
N MET A 166 12.85 -0.64 -11.64
CA MET A 166 13.91 -1.04 -12.56
C MET A 166 15.10 -1.49 -11.72
N PRO A 167 15.86 -2.52 -12.11
CA PRO A 167 16.96 -3.07 -11.32
C PRO A 167 18.04 -2.07 -10.91
N THR A 168 18.11 -0.90 -11.56
CA THR A 168 19.03 0.19 -11.21
C THR A 168 18.57 1.04 -10.02
N ALA A 169 17.33 0.90 -9.55
CA ALA A 169 16.78 1.66 -8.42
C ALA A 169 17.20 1.10 -7.05
N THR A 170 17.56 -0.18 -7.00
CA THR A 170 18.03 -0.88 -5.80
C THR A 170 19.55 -0.79 -5.74
N GLN A 171 20.08 0.40 -5.43
CA GLN A 171 21.50 0.50 -5.13
C GLN A 171 21.72 0.05 -3.68
N GLU A 172 22.05 -1.22 -3.48
CA GLU A 172 22.71 -1.65 -2.25
C GLU A 172 24.01 -0.86 -2.11
N ARG A 173 24.13 -0.08 -1.02
CA ARG A 173 25.41 0.55 -0.70
C ARG A 173 26.33 -0.54 -0.13
N PRO A 174 27.54 -0.74 -0.69
CA PRO A 174 28.52 -1.65 -0.12
C PRO A 174 28.81 -1.31 1.35
N GLY A 175 28.67 -2.30 2.24
CA GLY A 175 28.70 -2.17 3.70
C GLY A 175 30.02 -1.75 4.36
N ASN A 176 30.93 -1.11 3.62
CA ASN A 176 32.27 -0.71 4.07
C ASN A 176 32.41 0.78 4.40
N GLU A 177 31.40 1.61 4.14
CA GLU A 177 31.32 2.97 4.69
C GLU A 177 30.30 3.03 5.82
N ARG A 178 30.78 3.15 7.07
CA ARG A 178 29.94 3.52 8.22
C ARG A 178 29.54 4.99 8.13
N GLN A 179 28.72 5.33 7.14
CA GLN A 179 27.89 6.53 7.18
C GLN A 179 26.43 6.07 7.26
N PRO A 180 25.62 6.62 8.19
CA PRO A 180 24.22 6.28 8.25
C PRO A 180 23.57 6.61 6.89
N ALA A 181 22.87 5.62 6.30
CA ALA A 181 22.21 5.75 5.00
C ALA A 181 21.16 6.88 4.97
N PHE A 182 20.67 7.28 6.15
CA PHE A 182 19.89 8.48 6.38
C PHE A 182 20.09 8.95 7.83
N ALA A 183 20.11 10.26 8.04
CA ALA A 183 20.01 10.82 9.38
C ALA A 183 18.54 10.83 9.79
N ILE A 184 18.19 10.13 10.88
CA ILE A 184 16.93 10.38 11.57
C ILE A 184 17.05 11.79 12.15
N LEU A 185 16.54 12.79 11.43
CA LEU A 185 16.38 14.13 12.00
C LEU A 185 15.37 13.97 13.14
N GLY A 186 15.86 14.15 14.36
CA GLY A 186 15.06 14.00 15.57
C GLY A 186 13.76 14.78 15.44
N SER A 187 12.66 14.14 15.83
CA SER A 187 11.35 14.78 15.91
C SER A 187 11.47 16.13 16.63
N PRO A 188 10.81 17.21 16.17
CA PRO A 188 10.65 18.38 17.01
C PRO A 188 9.99 17.94 18.33
N PRO A 189 10.38 18.50 19.49
CA PRO A 189 9.91 18.01 20.78
C PRO A 189 8.40 18.15 20.86
N SER A 190 7.68 17.03 20.79
CA SER A 190 6.27 16.99 21.13
C SER A 190 6.11 16.92 22.65
N PRO A 191 5.09 17.59 23.23
CA PRO A 191 4.82 17.48 24.66
C PRO A 191 4.44 16.05 25.02
N SER A 192 4.93 15.66 26.18
CA SER A 192 4.89 14.33 26.79
C SER A 192 3.53 13.61 26.80
N TRP A 193 3.64 12.27 26.64
CA TRP A 193 2.76 11.17 27.05
C TRP A 193 1.36 11.04 26.41
N ALA A 194 1.20 10.00 25.58
CA ALA A 194 0.00 9.16 25.58
C ALA A 194 0.35 7.81 24.92
N THR A 195 0.56 6.79 25.74
CA THR A 195 0.56 5.38 25.30
C THR A 195 -0.80 5.04 24.70
N ARG A 196 -0.88 4.79 23.39
CA ARG A 196 -2.11 4.27 22.76
C ARG A 196 -2.11 2.73 22.80
N PRO A 197 -3.19 2.09 23.27
CA PRO A 197 -3.37 0.65 23.11
C PRO A 197 -3.57 0.30 21.63
N ARG A 198 -3.20 -0.92 21.22
CA ARG A 198 -3.61 -1.50 19.92
C ARG A 198 -5.13 -1.59 19.88
N ALA A 199 -5.75 -0.66 19.16
CA ALA A 199 -7.10 -0.78 18.65
C ALA A 199 -7.01 -1.12 17.15
N PRO A 200 -8.05 -1.75 16.55
CA PRO A 200 -8.13 -1.86 15.09
C PRO A 200 -7.91 -0.48 14.45
N SER A 201 -7.29 -0.47 13.27
CA SER A 201 -6.92 0.72 12.49
C SER A 201 -8.15 1.53 12.08
N VAL A 202 -8.74 2.25 13.03
CA VAL A 202 -9.78 3.25 12.79
C VAL A 202 -9.05 4.56 12.54
N LEU A 203 -8.86 4.92 11.27
CA LEU A 203 -8.51 6.29 10.93
C LEU A 203 -9.68 7.19 11.35
N LYS A 204 -9.40 8.18 12.20
CA LYS A 204 -10.31 9.32 12.40
C LYS A 204 -10.24 10.18 11.13
N CYS A 205 -10.89 9.76 10.06
CA CYS A 205 -11.05 10.61 8.88
C CYS A 205 -12.31 11.47 9.01
N CYS A 206 -12.27 12.63 8.34
CA CYS A 206 -13.40 13.51 8.09
C CYS A 206 -13.94 14.31 9.29
N THR A 207 -13.12 15.14 9.95
CA THR A 207 -13.68 16.38 10.50
C THR A 207 -13.71 17.41 9.39
N ARG A 208 -14.91 17.76 8.88
CA ARG A 208 -15.09 19.02 8.16
C ARG A 208 -14.49 20.12 9.04
N ALA A 209 -13.41 20.76 8.58
CA ALA A 209 -13.11 22.10 9.03
C ALA A 209 -14.21 22.99 8.48
N SER A 210 -15.32 23.15 9.22
CA SER A 210 -16.26 24.23 8.94
C SER A 210 -15.50 25.53 9.17
N SER A 211 -15.02 26.16 8.10
CA SER A 211 -14.67 27.58 8.15
C SER A 211 -15.91 28.34 8.62
N PRO A 212 -15.85 29.15 9.68
CA PRO A 212 -16.97 29.99 10.04
C PRO A 212 -17.22 30.96 8.88
N ALA A 213 -18.45 30.95 8.37
CA ALA A 213 -18.91 31.96 7.44
C ALA A 213 -18.67 33.34 8.07
N GLY A 214 -17.69 34.06 7.53
CA GLY A 214 -17.49 35.47 7.83
C GLY A 214 -18.60 36.28 7.18
N ASN A 215 -19.71 36.45 7.89
CA ASN A 215 -20.59 37.61 7.69
C ASN A 215 -19.84 38.84 8.20
N GLY A 216 -19.25 39.59 7.27
CA GLY A 216 -18.73 40.94 7.49
C GLY A 216 -19.59 41.93 6.70
N LEU A 217 -20.24 42.81 7.46
CA LEU A 217 -21.13 43.91 7.06
C LEU A 217 -20.52 44.86 6.02
#